data_AF-A0A9D9WQQ3-F1
#
_entry.id   AF-A0A9D9WQQ3-F1
#
_cell.length_a   1.000
_cell.length_b   1.000
_cell.length_c   1.000
_cell.angle_alpha   90.00
_cell.angle_beta   90.00
_cell.angle_gamma   90.00
#
_symmetry.space_group_name_H-M   'P 1'
#
loop_
_entity.id
_entity.type
_entity.pdbx_description
1 polymer ?
#
loop_
_entity_poly.entity_id
_entity_poly.type
_entity_poly.pdbx_seq_one_letter_code
_entity_poly.pdbx_strand_id
1 'polypeptide(L)'
;MPLNLRQLGCLLFGISAIALPLSATAWELSGSKMISLQTRDGKTIAIGSVEFTPKGESTTFALHLDHAKLKDFFLSMKEFKCLEGEEIHCHVPYPYPNPGTITRNDLRWLEHSLLFLYKQPKDFGARLWNGLYYKMTLGEKGIVGMPQAVDLVQIGAPPADTSIPPYGPGDRSDITPDSRWIRSLSIE
;
A
#
# COMPACT_ATOMS: atom_id res chain seq x y z
N MET A 1 -57.12 29.42 -57.83
CA MET A 1 -57.57 28.03 -58.02
C MET A 1 -56.39 27.25 -58.60
N PRO A 2 -56.00 26.03 -58.15
CA PRO A 2 -56.27 25.25 -56.93
C PRO A 2 -54.97 24.87 -56.13
N LEU A 3 -55.02 24.74 -54.80
CA LEU A 3 -54.91 23.52 -53.96
C LEU A 3 -53.76 22.50 -54.20
N ASN A 4 -52.83 22.48 -53.22
CA ASN A 4 -52.51 21.39 -52.26
C ASN A 4 -51.88 20.05 -52.73
N LEU A 5 -50.69 19.71 -52.23
CA LEU A 5 -50.30 18.34 -51.81
C LEU A 5 -48.99 18.39 -50.95
N ARG A 6 -49.08 18.29 -49.61
CA ARG A 6 -48.84 17.06 -48.82
C ARG A 6 -47.35 16.67 -48.71
N GLN A 7 -46.73 16.81 -47.52
CA GLN A 7 -46.30 15.67 -46.68
C GLN A 7 -45.33 16.06 -45.54
N LEU A 8 -45.75 15.66 -44.33
CA LEU A 8 -44.99 15.08 -43.21
C LEU A 8 -43.67 15.76 -42.78
N GLY A 9 -43.77 16.64 -41.78
CA GLY A 9 -42.68 16.90 -40.83
C GLY A 9 -42.91 16.08 -39.56
N CYS A 10 -42.15 14.99 -39.40
CA CYS A 10 -42.15 14.14 -38.22
C CYS A 10 -41.79 14.94 -36.96
N LEU A 11 -42.74 15.01 -36.02
CA LEU A 11 -42.50 15.41 -34.63
C LEU A 11 -41.73 14.28 -33.92
N LEU A 12 -40.40 14.37 -33.88
CA LEU A 12 -39.57 13.55 -33.01
C LEU A 12 -39.56 14.16 -31.60
N PHE A 13 -40.32 13.55 -30.70
CA PHE A 13 -40.21 13.76 -29.26
C PHE A 13 -38.81 13.31 -28.80
N GLY A 14 -37.95 14.27 -28.48
CA GLY A 14 -36.64 14.01 -27.88
C GLY A 14 -36.79 13.49 -26.45
N ILE A 15 -36.52 12.21 -26.24
CA ILE A 15 -36.31 11.62 -24.91
C ILE A 15 -34.93 12.08 -24.43
N SER A 16 -34.89 13.16 -23.65
CA SER A 16 -33.67 13.59 -22.96
C SER A 16 -33.44 12.68 -21.77
N ALA A 17 -32.60 11.65 -21.95
CA ALA A 17 -32.15 10.80 -20.86
C ALA A 17 -31.20 11.61 -19.97
N ILE A 18 -31.70 12.02 -18.79
CA ILE A 18 -30.89 12.63 -17.74
C ILE A 18 -29.95 11.55 -17.20
N ALA A 19 -28.70 11.54 -17.68
CA ALA A 19 -27.63 10.74 -17.10
C ALA A 19 -27.25 11.38 -15.75
N LEU A 20 -27.75 10.81 -14.65
CA LEU A 20 -27.27 11.14 -13.32
C LEU A 20 -25.81 10.66 -13.21
N PRO A 21 -24.84 11.52 -12.89
CA PRO A 21 -23.48 11.07 -12.65
C PRO A 21 -23.48 10.20 -11.38
N LEU A 22 -23.13 8.92 -11.52
CA LEU A 22 -22.68 8.14 -10.37
C LEU A 22 -21.41 8.81 -9.87
N SER A 23 -21.49 9.55 -8.76
CA SER A 23 -20.30 9.94 -8.01
C SER A 23 -19.61 8.65 -7.58
N ALA A 24 -18.49 8.32 -8.24
CA ALA A 24 -17.58 7.30 -7.74
C ALA A 24 -17.16 7.73 -6.34
N THR A 25 -17.62 7.01 -5.32
CA THR A 25 -17.17 7.24 -3.95
C THR A 25 -15.68 6.93 -3.92
N ALA A 26 -14.86 7.96 -3.74
CA ALA A 26 -13.43 7.79 -3.58
C ALA A 26 -13.16 6.85 -2.40
N TRP A 27 -12.14 5.99 -2.51
CA TRP A 27 -11.78 5.13 -1.39
C TRP A 27 -11.40 5.99 -0.18
N GLU A 28 -11.98 5.64 0.97
CA GLU A 28 -11.86 6.42 2.20
C GLU A 28 -10.82 5.81 3.14
N LEU A 29 -10.04 6.68 3.77
CA LEU A 29 -9.13 6.35 4.86
C LEU A 29 -9.93 6.20 6.16
N SER A 30 -10.86 5.25 6.18
CA SER A 30 -11.73 4.96 7.32
C SER A 30 -12.06 3.46 7.42
N GLY A 31 -12.22 3.01 8.66
CA GLY A 31 -12.57 1.62 8.98
C GLY A 31 -11.42 0.64 8.81
N SER A 32 -11.75 -0.64 8.93
CA SER A 32 -10.80 -1.76 8.81
C SER A 32 -10.58 -2.12 7.34
N LYS A 33 -9.32 -2.17 6.91
CA LYS A 33 -8.90 -2.49 5.54
C LYS A 33 -7.89 -3.63 5.53
N MET A 34 -7.99 -4.54 4.56
CA MET A 34 -7.13 -5.73 4.49
C MET A 34 -5.78 -5.39 3.88
N ILE A 35 -4.69 -5.85 4.47
CA ILE A 35 -3.34 -5.72 3.91
C ILE A 35 -2.97 -7.02 3.21
N SER A 36 -2.61 -6.92 1.94
CA SER A 36 -2.22 -8.07 1.13
C SER A 36 -0.91 -7.83 0.39
N LEU A 37 -0.17 -8.91 0.16
CA LEU A 37 1.02 -8.94 -0.68
C LEU A 37 0.73 -9.71 -1.96
N GLN A 38 1.14 -9.16 -3.09
CA GLN A 38 1.03 -9.80 -4.40
C GLN A 38 2.36 -10.44 -4.76
N THR A 39 2.37 -11.75 -4.95
CA THR A 39 3.55 -12.49 -5.36
C THR A 39 3.77 -12.40 -6.87
N ARG A 40 4.97 -12.76 -7.31
CA ARG A 40 5.34 -12.76 -8.72
C ARG A 40 4.52 -13.72 -9.58
N ASP A 41 4.15 -14.87 -9.03
CA ASP A 41 3.27 -15.85 -9.67
C ASP A 41 1.78 -15.48 -9.60
N GLY A 42 1.45 -14.27 -9.13
CA GLY A 42 0.09 -13.72 -9.14
C GLY A 42 -0.79 -14.18 -7.98
N LYS A 43 -0.22 -14.78 -6.92
CA LYS A 43 -0.95 -15.12 -5.71
C LYS A 43 -1.07 -13.91 -4.80
N THR A 44 -2.21 -13.81 -4.12
CA THR A 44 -2.44 -12.82 -3.08
C THR A 44 -2.29 -13.47 -1.71
N ILE A 45 -1.48 -12.87 -0.84
CA ILE A 45 -1.27 -13.30 0.54
C ILE A 45 -1.78 -12.21 1.47
N ALA A 46 -2.89 -12.45 2.16
CA ALA A 46 -3.40 -11.53 3.18
C ALA A 46 -2.58 -11.64 4.47
N ILE A 47 -1.93 -10.55 4.89
CA ILE A 47 -0.97 -10.53 6.02
C ILE A 47 -1.50 -9.80 7.26
N GLY A 48 -2.67 -9.17 7.19
CA GLY A 48 -3.24 -8.45 8.33
C GLY A 48 -4.25 -7.41 7.90
N SER A 49 -4.54 -6.45 8.78
CA SER A 49 -5.39 -5.31 8.50
C SER A 49 -4.80 -4.01 9.04
N VAL A 50 -5.31 -2.90 8.55
CA VAL A 50 -5.10 -1.58 9.13
C VAL A 50 -6.45 -0.97 9.46
N GLU A 51 -6.59 -0.46 10.68
CA GLU A 51 -7.76 0.31 11.09
C GLU A 51 -7.47 1.79 10.87
N PHE A 52 -8.34 2.48 10.13
CA PHE A 52 -8.24 3.91 9.87
C PHE A 52 -9.31 4.69 10.63
N THR A 53 -8.90 5.70 11.38
CA THR A 53 -9.80 6.59 12.13
C THR A 53 -9.59 8.05 11.69
N PRO A 54 -10.54 8.63 10.92
CA PRO A 54 -10.46 10.04 10.50
C PRO A 54 -10.42 11.01 11.69
N LYS A 55 -9.56 12.03 11.59
CA LYS A 55 -9.39 13.14 12.53
C LYS A 55 -9.20 14.46 11.77
N GLY A 56 -10.31 14.98 11.22
CA GLY A 56 -10.29 16.18 10.38
C GLY A 56 -9.56 15.93 9.07
N GLU A 57 -8.49 16.69 8.81
CA GLU A 57 -7.67 16.56 7.59
C GLU A 57 -6.65 15.41 7.65
N SER A 58 -6.48 14.80 8.82
CA SER A 58 -5.58 13.66 9.04
C SER A 58 -6.36 12.41 9.39
N THR A 59 -5.73 11.25 9.23
CA THR A 59 -6.26 9.95 9.67
C THR A 59 -5.23 9.29 10.57
N THR A 60 -5.63 8.85 11.75
CA THR A 60 -4.79 7.93 12.55
C THR A 60 -4.97 6.51 12.06
N PHE A 61 -3.92 5.71 12.11
CA PHE A 61 -3.98 4.30 11.71
C PHE A 61 -3.43 3.37 12.80
N ALA A 62 -3.96 2.14 12.84
CA ALA A 62 -3.45 1.06 13.69
C ALA A 62 -3.23 -0.21 12.86
N LEU A 63 -2.02 -0.75 12.91
CA LEU A 63 -1.64 -1.95 12.16
C LEU A 63 -1.89 -3.22 12.98
N HIS A 64 -2.54 -4.21 12.36
CA HIS A 64 -2.78 -5.52 12.94
C HIS A 64 -2.29 -6.61 11.98
N LEU A 65 -1.03 -7.03 12.13
CA LEU A 65 -0.48 -8.14 11.35
C LEU A 65 -0.96 -9.49 11.91
N ASP A 66 -1.34 -10.38 11.01
CA ASP A 66 -1.76 -11.74 11.33
C ASP A 66 -0.52 -12.63 11.53
N HIS A 67 0.02 -12.59 12.75
CA HIS A 67 1.22 -13.34 13.10
C HIS A 67 1.04 -14.86 12.96
N ALA A 68 -0.19 -15.39 12.93
CA ALA A 68 -0.41 -16.82 12.70
C ALA A 68 -0.06 -17.26 11.26
N LYS A 69 -0.05 -16.31 10.31
CA LYS A 69 0.38 -16.53 8.92
C LYS A 69 1.87 -16.29 8.70
N LEU A 70 2.58 -15.76 9.69
CA LEU A 70 3.99 -15.42 9.62
C LEU A 70 4.78 -16.42 10.46
N LYS A 71 5.86 -16.95 9.89
CA LYS A 71 6.79 -17.83 10.59
C LYS A 71 7.86 -17.04 11.30
N ASP A 72 8.41 -17.64 12.35
CA ASP A 72 9.47 -17.04 13.13
C ASP A 72 10.83 -17.41 12.55
N PHE A 73 11.58 -16.40 12.13
CA PHE A 73 12.97 -16.55 11.73
C PHE A 73 13.86 -15.78 12.69
N PHE A 74 14.86 -16.47 13.26
CA PHE A 74 15.89 -15.84 14.06
C PHE A 74 16.96 -15.25 13.15
N LEU A 75 16.91 -13.93 12.98
CA LEU A 75 17.88 -13.19 12.20
C LEU A 75 18.67 -12.29 13.13
N SER A 76 19.96 -12.58 13.29
CA SER A 76 20.87 -11.76 14.11
C SER A 76 20.38 -11.60 15.56
N MET A 77 20.08 -12.72 16.24
CA MET A 77 19.61 -12.79 17.63
C MET A 77 18.23 -12.16 17.91
N LYS A 78 17.54 -11.67 16.88
CA LYS A 78 16.16 -11.17 16.99
C LYS A 78 15.23 -12.03 16.14
N GLU A 79 14.04 -12.25 16.67
CA GLU A 79 12.97 -12.92 15.95
C GLU A 79 12.30 -11.93 14.99
N PHE A 80 12.10 -12.38 13.75
CA PHE A 80 11.34 -11.66 12.74
C PHE A 80 10.17 -12.52 12.28
N LYS A 81 9.03 -11.86 12.07
CA LYS A 81 7.83 -12.47 11.49
C LYS A 81 7.94 -12.44 9.97
N CYS A 82 7.98 -13.61 9.34
CA CYS A 82 8.29 -13.73 7.92
C CYS A 82 7.33 -14.63 7.14
N LEU A 83 7.12 -14.28 5.88
CA LEU A 83 6.62 -15.19 4.87
C LEU A 83 7.78 -16.00 4.27
N GLU A 84 7.51 -17.26 3.97
CA GLU A 84 8.46 -18.17 3.34
C GLU A 84 7.91 -18.65 1.99
N GLY A 85 8.71 -18.47 0.94
CA GLY A 85 8.42 -18.93 -0.41
C GLY A 85 9.71 -18.97 -1.23
N GLU A 86 9.71 -18.38 -2.42
CA GLU A 86 10.93 -18.24 -3.23
C GLU A 86 12.00 -17.40 -2.53
N GLU A 87 11.56 -16.41 -1.74
CA GLU A 87 12.39 -15.63 -0.83
C GLU A 87 11.80 -15.75 0.59
N ILE A 88 12.60 -15.43 1.61
CA ILE A 88 12.06 -15.15 2.93
C ILE A 88 11.81 -13.65 2.99
N HIS A 89 10.56 -13.26 3.27
CA HIS A 89 10.11 -11.87 3.31
C HIS A 89 9.65 -11.52 4.73
N CYS A 90 10.45 -10.76 5.46
CA CYS A 90 10.27 -10.52 6.89
C CYS A 90 9.78 -9.11 7.16
N HIS A 91 8.75 -8.95 7.97
CA HIS A 91 8.34 -7.64 8.49
C HIS A 91 9.40 -7.12 9.46
N VAL A 92 9.73 -5.83 9.32
CA VAL A 92 10.69 -5.12 10.16
C VAL A 92 9.94 -3.98 10.84
N PRO A 93 9.53 -4.14 12.12
CA PRO A 93 8.87 -3.07 12.84
C PRO A 93 9.77 -1.84 12.97
N TYR A 94 9.24 -0.66 12.64
CA TYR A 94 9.94 0.59 12.91
C TYR A 94 10.13 0.78 14.43
N PRO A 95 11.36 0.98 14.93
CA PRO A 95 11.66 0.81 16.35
C PRO A 95 11.44 2.06 17.22
N TYR A 96 11.07 3.19 16.63
CA TYR A 96 10.95 4.48 17.34
C TYR A 96 9.53 5.03 17.32
N PRO A 97 9.19 5.93 18.25
CA PRO A 97 7.93 6.66 18.21
C PRO A 97 7.72 7.36 16.87
N ASN A 98 6.47 7.40 16.44
CA ASN A 98 6.02 8.17 15.30
C ASN A 98 4.59 8.67 15.55
N PRO A 99 4.09 9.67 14.80
CA PRO A 99 2.78 10.26 15.01
C PRO A 99 1.60 9.30 14.77
N GLY A 100 1.80 8.20 14.03
CA GLY A 100 0.73 7.26 13.68
C GLY A 100 -0.38 7.89 12.83
N THR A 101 -0.06 8.95 12.09
CA THR A 101 -1.00 9.70 11.26
C THR A 101 -0.57 9.71 9.80
N ILE A 102 -1.56 9.77 8.92
CA ILE A 102 -1.41 9.92 7.47
C ILE A 102 -2.41 10.94 6.96
N THR A 103 -2.20 11.42 5.74
CA THR A 103 -3.18 12.18 4.97
C THR A 103 -3.35 11.54 3.60
N ARG A 104 -4.32 12.01 2.81
CA ARG A 104 -4.50 11.51 1.44
C ARG A 104 -3.26 11.73 0.54
N ASN A 105 -2.43 12.72 0.87
CA ASN A 105 -1.24 13.09 0.09
C ASN A 105 0.08 12.64 0.74
N ASP A 106 0.04 12.13 1.97
CA ASP A 106 1.22 11.68 2.70
C ASP A 106 0.91 10.43 3.50
N LEU A 107 1.36 9.29 2.96
CA LEU A 107 1.18 7.97 3.54
C LEU A 107 2.46 7.47 4.25
N ARG A 108 3.51 8.28 4.33
CA ARG A 108 4.85 7.81 4.69
C ARG A 108 4.94 7.11 6.03
N TRP A 109 4.15 7.50 7.04
CA TRP A 109 4.15 6.79 8.31
C TRP A 109 3.55 5.39 8.24
N LEU A 110 2.57 5.17 7.35
CA LEU A 110 2.07 3.83 7.07
C LEU A 110 3.13 3.01 6.31
N GLU A 111 3.83 3.62 5.35
CA GLU A 111 4.95 3.00 4.63
C GLU A 111 6.06 2.54 5.59
N HIS A 112 6.43 3.36 6.58
CA HIS A 112 7.43 3.03 7.60
C HIS A 112 6.94 1.99 8.62
N SER A 113 5.63 1.87 8.82
CA SER A 113 5.06 0.82 9.67
C SER A 113 5.06 -0.56 8.98
N LEU A 114 5.23 -0.56 7.66
CA LEU A 114 5.24 -1.73 6.77
C LEU A 114 6.59 -1.84 6.03
N LEU A 115 7.69 -1.75 6.77
CA LEU A 115 9.02 -2.06 6.27
C LEU A 115 9.25 -3.57 6.28
N PHE A 116 10.02 -4.04 5.33
CA PHE A 116 10.38 -5.45 5.22
C PHE A 116 11.86 -5.61 4.91
N LEU A 117 12.36 -6.83 5.05
CA LEU A 117 13.62 -7.26 4.46
C LEU A 117 13.39 -8.56 3.70
N TYR A 118 14.25 -8.83 2.72
CA TYR A 118 14.25 -10.11 2.01
C TYR A 118 15.62 -10.81 2.10
N LYS A 119 15.58 -12.14 2.00
CA LYS A 119 16.78 -12.98 1.90
C LYS A 119 16.46 -14.27 1.15
N GLN A 120 17.47 -14.95 0.63
CA GLN A 120 17.27 -16.28 0.07
C GLN A 120 17.10 -17.30 1.21
N PRO A 121 16.31 -18.38 1.05
CA PRO A 121 16.13 -19.39 2.09
C PRO A 121 17.45 -19.96 2.62
N LYS A 122 18.44 -20.13 1.73
CA LYS A 122 19.77 -20.65 2.06
C LYS A 122 20.70 -19.67 2.80
N ASP A 123 20.39 -18.38 2.80
CA ASP A 123 21.28 -17.39 3.45
C ASP A 123 21.16 -17.52 4.97
N PHE A 124 22.23 -17.20 5.70
CA PHE A 124 22.19 -17.12 7.16
C PHE A 124 22.13 -15.65 7.62
N GLY A 125 21.34 -15.37 8.66
CA GLY A 125 21.22 -14.03 9.25
C GLY A 125 20.44 -13.01 8.42
N ALA A 126 20.22 -11.82 9.00
CA ALA A 126 19.63 -10.67 8.29
C ALA A 126 20.73 -9.89 7.56
N ARG A 127 20.40 -9.43 6.36
CA ARG A 127 21.16 -8.41 5.63
C ARG A 127 20.32 -7.14 5.61
N LEU A 128 20.64 -6.18 6.48
CA LEU A 128 19.82 -4.98 6.66
C LEU A 128 19.79 -4.07 5.43
N TRP A 129 20.82 -4.14 4.58
CA TRP A 129 20.85 -3.47 3.27
C TRP A 129 19.90 -4.11 2.23
N ASN A 130 19.26 -5.24 2.55
CA ASN A 130 18.17 -5.82 1.75
C ASN A 130 16.80 -5.32 2.20
N GLY A 131 16.73 -4.07 2.67
CA GLY A 131 15.49 -3.44 3.08
C GLY A 131 14.53 -3.21 1.92
N LEU A 132 13.25 -3.34 2.22
CA LEU A 132 12.15 -3.10 1.31
C LEU A 132 11.23 -2.04 1.92
N TYR A 133 11.02 -1.01 1.12
CA TYR A 133 10.13 0.10 1.37
C TYR A 133 9.01 0.06 0.33
N TYR A 134 7.75 0.02 0.74
CA TYR A 134 6.65 0.08 -0.21
C TYR A 134 6.17 1.53 -0.35
N LYS A 135 6.53 2.18 -1.46
CA LYS A 135 6.01 3.52 -1.78
C LYS A 135 4.54 3.40 -2.15
N MET A 136 3.68 3.93 -1.29
CA MET A 136 2.25 3.84 -1.35
C MET A 136 1.65 5.00 -2.15
N THR A 137 0.64 4.67 -2.93
CA THR A 137 -0.20 5.63 -3.64
C THR A 137 -1.65 5.28 -3.36
N LEU A 138 -2.43 6.27 -2.93
CA LEU A 138 -3.87 6.12 -2.77
C LEU A 138 -4.55 6.19 -4.14
N GLY A 139 -5.28 5.15 -4.51
CA GLY A 139 -6.10 5.07 -5.72
C GLY A 139 -7.59 4.96 -5.41
N GLU A 140 -8.38 4.74 -6.46
CA GLU A 140 -9.85 4.64 -6.36
C GLU A 140 -10.33 3.40 -5.60
N LYS A 141 -9.52 2.34 -5.56
CA LYS A 141 -9.89 1.04 -4.96
C LYS A 141 -9.19 0.74 -3.65
N GLY A 142 -8.21 1.56 -3.27
CA GLY A 142 -7.33 1.25 -2.15
C GLY A 142 -5.96 1.89 -2.29
N ILE A 143 -5.05 1.50 -1.40
CA ILE A 143 -3.65 1.90 -1.45
C ILE A 143 -2.86 0.82 -2.17
N VAL A 144 -1.98 1.22 -3.09
CA VAL A 144 -1.02 0.31 -3.73
C VAL A 144 0.39 0.75 -3.38
N GLY A 145 1.17 -0.16 -2.81
CA GLY A 145 2.58 0.00 -2.48
C GLY A 145 3.48 -0.69 -3.49
N MET A 146 4.40 0.07 -4.10
CA MET A 146 5.44 -0.46 -4.99
C MET A 146 6.79 -0.56 -4.26
N PRO A 147 7.50 -1.69 -4.36
CA PRO A 147 8.71 -1.91 -3.60
C PRO A 147 9.87 -1.06 -4.13
N GLN A 148 10.60 -0.45 -3.20
CA GLN A 148 11.87 0.23 -3.38
C GLN A 148 12.88 -0.33 -2.38
N ALA A 149 14.16 -0.30 -2.74
CA ALA A 149 15.24 -0.74 -1.88
C ALA A 149 15.63 0.39 -0.90
N VAL A 150 15.89 0.01 0.36
CA VAL A 150 16.40 0.88 1.42
C VAL A 150 17.47 0.16 2.23
N ASP A 151 18.33 0.91 2.91
CA ASP A 151 19.25 0.38 3.91
C ASP A 151 18.65 0.50 5.32
N LEU A 152 18.23 -0.63 5.90
CA LEU A 152 17.63 -0.68 7.24
C LEU A 152 18.61 -0.32 8.36
N VAL A 153 19.90 -0.22 8.08
CA VAL A 153 20.87 0.29 9.06
C VAL A 153 20.55 1.74 9.45
N GLN A 154 19.95 2.53 8.55
CA GLN A 154 19.61 3.94 8.82
C GLN A 154 18.64 4.13 9.98
N ILE A 155 17.77 3.15 10.23
CA ILE A 155 16.83 3.16 11.37
C ILE A 155 17.36 2.38 12.58
N GLY A 156 18.67 2.09 12.61
CA GLY A 156 19.33 1.45 13.76
C GLY A 156 19.58 2.40 14.94
N ALA A 157 19.51 3.71 14.71
CA ALA A 157 19.62 4.76 15.73
C ALA A 157 18.38 5.67 15.72
N PRO A 158 17.97 6.21 16.88
CA PRO A 158 16.79 7.07 16.96
C PRO A 158 16.97 8.34 16.14
N PRO A 159 15.92 8.81 15.42
CA PRO A 159 15.98 10.06 14.69
C PRO A 159 16.03 11.25 15.66
N ALA A 160 16.55 12.38 15.19
CA ALA A 160 16.52 13.63 15.94
C ALA A 160 15.09 14.18 16.13
N ASP A 161 14.22 13.95 15.15
CA ASP A 161 12.82 14.35 15.16
C ASP A 161 11.92 13.16 14.79
N THR A 162 11.09 12.73 15.73
CA THR A 162 10.18 11.59 15.55
C THR A 162 8.95 11.93 14.70
N SER A 163 8.74 13.18 14.32
CA SER A 163 7.65 13.61 13.44
C SER A 163 7.98 13.46 11.95
N ILE A 164 9.26 13.28 11.62
CA ILE A 164 9.77 13.17 10.25
C ILE A 164 10.06 11.70 9.91
N PRO A 165 9.46 11.13 8.85
CA PRO A 165 9.79 9.78 8.41
C PRO A 165 11.24 9.70 7.89
N PRO A 166 12.04 8.70 8.31
CA PRO A 166 13.48 8.64 8.03
C PRO A 166 13.86 8.39 6.56
N TYR A 167 13.10 7.61 5.79
CA TYR A 167 13.42 7.36 4.38
C TYR A 167 12.81 8.42 3.46
N GLY A 168 13.64 9.37 3.03
CA GLY A 168 13.29 10.33 2.00
C GLY A 168 13.39 9.75 0.58
N PRO A 169 13.02 10.52 -0.46
CA PRO A 169 13.22 10.11 -1.85
C PRO A 169 14.67 9.77 -2.21
N GLY A 170 15.66 10.42 -1.59
CA GLY A 170 17.08 10.17 -1.85
C GLY A 170 17.64 8.90 -1.19
N ASP A 171 16.96 8.39 -0.17
CA ASP A 171 17.38 7.21 0.60
C ASP A 171 16.81 5.90 0.03
N ARG A 172 16.05 6.00 -1.06
CA ARG A 172 15.32 4.92 -1.69
C ARG A 172 15.81 4.74 -3.12
N SER A 173 15.89 3.49 -3.56
CA SER A 173 16.24 3.14 -4.94
C SER A 173 15.18 2.26 -5.56
N ASP A 174 14.89 2.45 -6.83
CA ASP A 174 13.96 1.59 -7.54
C ASP A 174 14.51 0.16 -7.64
N ILE A 175 13.60 -0.80 -7.52
CA ILE A 175 13.91 -2.22 -7.70
C ILE A 175 13.55 -2.60 -9.13
N THR A 176 14.42 -3.38 -9.77
CA THR A 176 14.13 -3.94 -11.10
C THR A 176 12.79 -4.68 -11.07
N PRO A 177 11.85 -4.39 -11.99
CA PRO A 177 10.58 -5.08 -12.04
C PRO A 177 10.74 -6.61 -12.03
N ASP A 178 9.89 -7.29 -11.27
CA ASP A 178 9.80 -8.76 -11.19
C ASP A 178 11.05 -9.47 -10.67
N SER A 179 12.03 -8.72 -10.15
CA SER A 179 13.24 -9.27 -9.53
C SER A 179 13.01 -9.81 -8.11
N ARG A 180 11.89 -9.47 -7.47
CA ARG A 180 11.50 -9.90 -6.12
C ARG A 180 10.34 -10.87 -6.15
N TRP A 181 10.27 -11.71 -5.12
CA TRP A 181 9.15 -12.62 -4.92
C TRP A 181 7.84 -11.86 -4.69
N ILE A 182 7.87 -10.82 -3.86
CA ILE A 182 6.73 -9.92 -3.64
C ILE A 182 6.85 -8.72 -4.58
N ARG A 183 5.83 -8.53 -5.43
CA ARG A 183 5.79 -7.47 -6.46
C ARG A 183 5.16 -6.19 -5.95
N SER A 184 4.17 -6.29 -5.06
CA SER A 184 3.47 -5.13 -4.52
C SER A 184 2.75 -5.47 -3.21
N LEU A 185 2.37 -4.42 -2.51
CA LEU A 185 1.49 -4.44 -1.36
C LEU A 185 0.19 -3.73 -1.74
N SER A 186 -0.96 -4.23 -1.30
CA SER A 186 -2.24 -3.53 -1.42
C SER A 186 -2.97 -3.44 -0.08
N ILE A 187 -3.78 -2.38 0.06
CA ILE A 187 -4.69 -2.17 1.19
C ILE A 187 -6.06 -1.82 0.64
N GLU A 188 -7.06 -2.67 0.88
CA GLU A 188 -8.40 -2.60 0.25
C GLU A 188 -9.55 -2.75 1.26
#